data_AF-A0A0G4IJN2-F1
#
_entry.id   AF-A0A0G4IJN2-F1
#
_cell.length_a   1.000
_cell.length_b   1.000
_cell.length_c   1.000
_cell.angle_alpha   90.00
_cell.angle_beta   90.00
_cell.angle_gamma   90.00
#
_symmetry.space_group_name_H-M   'P 1'
#
loop_
_entity.id
_entity.type
_entity.pdbx_description
1 polymer ?
#
loop_
_entity_poly.entity_id
_entity_poly.type
_entity_poly.pdbx_seq_one_letter_code
_entity_poly.pdbx_strand_id
1 'polypeptide(L)'
;MDVPGGSGVSRLKNIHFAVRRATAERPDGRADNIATATTATAWSTNASANQSITCELEHPCLLGFLTIANASTSNMSVAISLRDLPSQWITVQQACRVPHSKAIVIRTGYMPARYVRIDCQRGFPIAINYVQAMGVPIATANFEFGARLRQMLIERPVLSFYNPVVPQASDADLIEGLIRKKYERKPNHHRRVGAEHTARLHYQ
;
A
#
# COMPACT_ATOMS: atom_id res chain seq x y z
N MET A 1 15.53 -20.20 35.64
CA MET A 1 15.04 -18.98 34.96
C MET A 1 14.32 -19.45 33.71
N ASP A 2 13.03 -19.72 33.85
CA ASP A 2 12.20 -20.18 32.75
C ASP A 2 11.85 -19.01 31.84
N VAL A 3 12.25 -19.11 30.58
CA VAL A 3 11.79 -18.23 29.52
C VAL A 3 10.37 -18.71 29.18
N PRO A 4 9.30 -17.90 29.39
CA PRO A 4 7.96 -18.36 29.06
C PRO A 4 7.88 -18.53 27.55
N GLY A 5 7.68 -19.78 27.12
CA GLY A 5 7.43 -20.13 25.74
C GLY A 5 6.23 -19.37 25.21
N GLY A 6 6.47 -18.45 24.29
CA GLY A 6 5.42 -17.78 23.55
C GLY A 6 4.68 -18.83 22.72
N SER A 7 3.48 -19.21 23.16
CA SER A 7 2.55 -19.96 22.34
C SER A 7 2.33 -19.15 21.05
N GLY A 8 2.69 -19.74 19.92
CA GLY A 8 2.68 -19.11 18.59
C GLY A 8 1.26 -18.92 18.05
N VAL A 9 0.41 -18.21 18.79
CA VAL A 9 -0.90 -17.80 18.29
C VAL A 9 -0.69 -16.66 17.30
N SER A 10 -1.14 -16.86 16.07
CA SER A 10 -1.12 -15.82 15.05
C SER A 10 -1.91 -14.61 15.56
N ARG A 11 -1.24 -13.44 15.62
CA ARG A 11 -1.87 -12.16 16.02
C ARG A 11 -2.81 -11.60 14.95
N LEU A 12 -2.82 -12.21 13.77
CA LEU A 12 -3.59 -11.77 12.63
C LEU A 12 -5.06 -12.14 12.83
N LYS A 13 -5.94 -11.13 12.77
CA LYS A 13 -7.38 -11.29 12.93
C LYS A 13 -8.10 -10.76 11.69
N ASN A 14 -9.30 -11.29 11.46
CA ASN A 14 -10.23 -10.68 10.54
C ASN A 14 -10.70 -9.35 11.15
N ILE A 15 -10.59 -8.27 10.39
CA ILE A 15 -10.95 -6.92 10.79
C ILE A 15 -12.27 -6.60 10.08
N HIS A 16 -13.35 -6.51 10.86
CA HIS A 16 -14.64 -6.10 10.34
C HIS A 16 -14.57 -4.67 9.80
N PHE A 17 -15.43 -4.38 8.83
CA PHE A 17 -15.55 -3.06 8.23
C PHE A 17 -17.00 -2.77 7.87
N ALA A 18 -17.31 -1.49 7.71
CA ALA A 18 -18.54 -1.00 7.13
C ALA A 18 -18.24 -0.30 5.80
N VAL A 19 -19.16 -0.36 4.84
CA VAL A 19 -19.04 0.43 3.62
C VAL A 19 -19.39 1.88 3.94
N ARG A 20 -18.48 2.80 3.61
CA ARG A 20 -18.68 4.24 3.84
C ARG A 20 -19.21 4.95 2.59
N ARG A 21 -18.70 4.57 1.42
CA ARG A 21 -19.05 5.21 0.15
C ARG A 21 -18.86 4.24 -1.00
N ALA A 22 -19.80 4.20 -1.91
CA ALA A 22 -19.66 3.61 -3.23
C ALA A 22 -20.04 4.66 -4.29
N THR A 23 -19.40 4.63 -5.45
CA THR A 23 -19.71 5.58 -6.54
C THR A 23 -21.05 5.33 -7.19
N ALA A 24 -21.46 4.06 -7.26
CA ALA A 24 -22.73 3.61 -7.77
C ALA A 24 -23.06 2.25 -7.16
N GLU A 25 -24.33 1.88 -7.19
CA GLU A 25 -24.79 0.54 -6.85
C GLU A 25 -26.06 0.22 -7.64
N ARG A 26 -26.27 -1.05 -7.94
CA ARG A 26 -27.54 -1.54 -8.46
C ARG A 26 -28.49 -1.91 -7.31
N PRO A 27 -29.81 -1.95 -7.53
CA PRO A 27 -30.76 -2.41 -6.52
C PRO A 27 -30.46 -3.81 -5.99
N ASP A 28 -30.05 -4.72 -6.88
CA ASP A 28 -29.62 -6.10 -6.60
C ASP A 28 -28.12 -6.21 -6.25
N GLY A 29 -27.38 -5.12 -6.38
CA GLY A 29 -25.93 -5.04 -6.27
C GLY A 29 -25.46 -4.06 -5.19
N ARG A 30 -26.13 -4.07 -4.03
CA ARG A 30 -25.87 -3.17 -2.90
C ARG A 30 -24.41 -3.20 -2.47
N ALA A 31 -23.88 -2.05 -2.08
CA ALA A 31 -22.49 -1.93 -1.66
C ALA A 31 -22.17 -2.82 -0.44
N ASP A 32 -23.08 -2.94 0.53
CA ASP A 32 -22.87 -3.73 1.75
C ASP A 32 -22.69 -5.23 1.52
N ASN A 33 -23.05 -5.74 0.33
CA ASN A 33 -22.84 -7.14 -0.03
C ASN A 33 -21.37 -7.56 0.10
N ILE A 34 -20.41 -6.64 -0.07
CA ILE A 34 -18.99 -6.97 0.01
C ILE A 34 -18.51 -7.33 1.42
N ALA A 35 -19.27 -7.00 2.47
CA ALA A 35 -18.88 -7.25 3.86
C ALA A 35 -19.06 -8.73 4.26
N THR A 36 -19.90 -9.48 3.55
CA THR A 36 -20.14 -10.91 3.81
C THR A 36 -19.28 -11.74 2.86
N ALA A 37 -18.52 -12.69 3.41
CA ALA A 37 -17.62 -13.56 2.64
C ALA A 37 -18.40 -14.64 1.84
N THR A 38 -19.14 -14.22 0.81
CA THR A 38 -19.95 -15.08 -0.06
C THR A 38 -19.80 -14.67 -1.52
N THR A 39 -19.91 -15.63 -2.43
CA THR A 39 -19.95 -15.39 -3.89
C THR A 39 -21.36 -15.33 -4.45
N ALA A 40 -22.39 -15.55 -3.61
CA ALA A 40 -23.79 -15.53 -4.01
C ALA A 40 -24.32 -14.11 -4.26
N THR A 41 -23.75 -13.11 -3.58
CA THR A 41 -24.07 -11.69 -3.75
C THR A 41 -22.81 -10.92 -4.14
N ALA A 42 -23.00 -9.70 -4.64
CA ALA A 42 -21.92 -8.80 -5.00
C ALA A 42 -22.37 -7.36 -4.86
N TRP A 43 -21.42 -6.46 -4.58
CA TRP A 43 -21.58 -5.08 -5.01
C TRP A 43 -21.40 -5.04 -6.52
N SER A 44 -22.33 -4.41 -7.23
CA SER A 44 -22.26 -4.26 -8.68
C SER A 44 -22.81 -2.93 -9.13
N THR A 45 -22.32 -2.48 -10.29
CA THR A 45 -22.71 -1.20 -10.89
C THR A 45 -23.22 -1.41 -12.31
N ASN A 46 -23.90 -0.42 -12.89
CA ASN A 46 -24.22 -0.42 -14.32
C ASN A 46 -23.05 0.10 -15.18
N ALA A 47 -22.00 0.62 -14.55
CA ALA A 47 -20.84 1.17 -15.22
C ALA A 47 -19.76 0.12 -15.45
N SER A 48 -19.03 0.29 -16.55
CA SER A 48 -17.91 -0.57 -16.94
C SER A 48 -16.55 -0.01 -16.52
N ALA A 49 -16.49 1.20 -15.98
CA ALA A 49 -15.22 1.86 -15.64
C ALA A 49 -15.38 2.87 -14.49
N ASN A 50 -14.24 3.21 -13.89
CA ASN A 50 -14.06 4.31 -12.93
C ASN A 50 -15.07 4.28 -11.76
N GLN A 51 -15.29 3.11 -11.18
CA GLN A 51 -16.10 2.97 -9.98
C GLN A 51 -15.19 2.74 -8.78
N SER A 52 -15.60 3.22 -7.62
CA SER A 52 -14.85 2.97 -6.39
C SER A 52 -15.77 2.64 -5.22
N ILE A 53 -15.24 1.86 -4.30
CA ILE A 53 -15.87 1.56 -3.01
C ILE A 53 -14.86 1.82 -1.90
N THR A 54 -15.30 2.51 -0.86
CA THR A 54 -14.53 2.88 0.31
C THR A 54 -15.13 2.22 1.54
N CYS A 55 -14.29 1.46 2.25
CA CYS A 55 -14.63 0.77 3.48
C CYS A 55 -13.92 1.42 4.66
N GLU A 56 -14.61 1.50 5.78
CA GLU A 56 -14.04 1.89 7.07
C GLU A 56 -13.92 0.67 7.96
N LEU A 57 -12.69 0.35 8.38
CA LEU A 57 -12.39 -0.70 9.33
C LEU A 57 -12.93 -0.32 10.71
N GLU A 58 -13.45 -1.28 11.46
CA GLU A 58 -14.03 -1.07 12.80
C GLU A 58 -13.06 -0.36 13.75
N HIS A 59 -11.77 -0.74 13.68
CA HIS A 59 -10.66 -0.17 14.44
C HIS A 59 -9.45 0.08 13.53
N PRO A 60 -8.60 1.10 13.82
CA PRO A 60 -7.31 1.22 13.13
C PRO A 60 -6.47 -0.02 13.37
N CYS A 61 -5.85 -0.56 12.33
CA CYS A 61 -5.07 -1.78 12.40
C CYS A 61 -3.78 -1.68 11.57
N LEU A 62 -2.80 -2.50 11.91
CA LEU A 62 -1.71 -2.86 11.02
C LEU A 62 -2.28 -3.85 10.00
N LEU A 63 -2.72 -3.33 8.85
CA LEU A 63 -3.35 -4.14 7.82
C LEU A 63 -2.29 -5.01 7.15
N GLY A 64 -2.43 -6.33 7.24
CA GLY A 64 -1.46 -7.28 6.69
C GLY A 64 -1.75 -7.59 5.22
N PHE A 65 -3.00 -7.99 4.93
CA PHE A 65 -3.48 -8.21 3.57
C PHE A 65 -5.00 -8.10 3.46
N LEU A 66 -5.45 -7.91 2.22
CA LEU A 66 -6.86 -7.94 1.82
C LEU A 66 -7.08 -9.14 0.89
N THR A 67 -8.12 -9.92 1.16
CA THR A 67 -8.65 -10.89 0.19
C THR A 67 -9.83 -10.25 -0.52
N ILE A 68 -9.78 -10.15 -1.84
CA ILE A 68 -10.84 -9.56 -2.66
C ILE A 68 -11.35 -10.64 -3.60
N ALA A 69 -12.59 -11.09 -3.41
CA ALA A 69 -13.26 -11.99 -4.33
C ALA A 69 -13.91 -11.18 -5.45
N ASN A 70 -13.37 -11.34 -6.64
CA ASN A 70 -13.80 -10.61 -7.81
C ASN A 70 -14.89 -11.39 -8.56
N ALA A 71 -15.98 -10.68 -8.88
CA ALA A 71 -16.99 -11.21 -9.78
C ALA A 71 -16.54 -10.98 -11.23
N SER A 72 -16.51 -9.71 -11.66
CA SER A 72 -16.33 -9.35 -13.08
C SER A 72 -15.47 -8.11 -13.34
N THR A 73 -14.76 -7.59 -12.33
CA THR A 73 -13.80 -6.48 -12.50
C THR A 73 -12.50 -6.98 -13.11
N SER A 74 -12.05 -6.36 -14.20
CA SER A 74 -10.84 -6.79 -14.93
C SER A 74 -9.57 -6.06 -14.47
N ASN A 75 -9.71 -4.83 -13.99
CA ASN A 75 -8.60 -4.02 -13.51
C ASN A 75 -9.02 -3.20 -12.28
N MET A 76 -8.21 -3.25 -11.22
CA MET A 76 -8.44 -2.46 -10.02
C MET A 76 -7.14 -1.93 -9.39
N SER A 77 -7.26 -0.87 -8.61
CA SER A 77 -6.24 -0.41 -7.66
C SER A 77 -6.78 -0.50 -6.25
N VAL A 78 -5.90 -0.67 -5.28
CA VAL A 78 -6.23 -0.65 -3.85
C VAL A 78 -5.40 0.42 -3.17
N ALA A 79 -6.08 1.30 -2.46
CA ALA A 79 -5.48 2.32 -1.62
C ALA A 79 -5.95 2.16 -0.17
N ILE A 80 -5.11 2.58 0.76
CA ILE A 80 -5.41 2.56 2.20
C ILE A 80 -5.13 3.94 2.79
N SER A 81 -5.76 4.24 3.91
CA SER A 81 -5.45 5.45 4.67
C SER A 81 -5.75 5.27 6.15
N LEU A 82 -5.07 6.02 7.02
CA LEU A 82 -5.42 6.12 8.44
C LEU A 82 -6.55 7.13 8.69
N ARG A 83 -6.71 8.13 7.80
CA ARG A 83 -7.74 9.17 7.90
C ARG A 83 -8.44 9.32 6.55
N ASP A 84 -9.73 9.63 6.53
CA ASP A 84 -10.44 9.91 5.27
C ASP A 84 -10.14 11.35 4.80
N LEU A 85 -8.87 11.58 4.43
CA LEU A 85 -8.36 12.83 3.88
C LEU A 85 -7.78 12.53 2.49
N PRO A 86 -8.15 13.27 1.43
CA PRO A 86 -7.69 13.00 0.07
C PRO A 86 -6.16 12.91 -0.07
N SER A 87 -5.40 13.70 0.69
CA SER A 87 -3.93 13.75 0.65
C SER A 87 -3.22 12.59 1.35
N GLN A 88 -3.95 11.73 2.08
CA GLN A 88 -3.37 10.67 2.92
C GLN A 88 -3.58 9.26 2.36
N TRP A 89 -4.20 9.12 1.19
CA TRP A 89 -4.40 7.82 0.56
C TRP A 89 -3.10 7.28 -0.04
N ILE A 90 -2.66 6.13 0.43
CA ILE A 90 -1.49 5.41 -0.07
C ILE A 90 -1.97 4.29 -0.97
N THR A 91 -1.52 4.27 -2.23
CA THR A 91 -1.81 3.16 -3.15
C THR A 91 -0.90 1.98 -2.81
N VAL A 92 -1.48 0.87 -2.37
CA VAL A 92 -0.76 -0.38 -2.03
C VAL A 92 -0.75 -1.38 -3.18
N GLN A 93 -1.70 -1.26 -4.11
CA GLN A 93 -1.71 -2.00 -5.35
C GLN A 93 -2.20 -1.07 -6.46
N GLN A 94 -1.38 -0.87 -7.49
CA GLN A 94 -1.74 -0.04 -8.63
C GLN A 94 -2.15 -0.91 -9.83
N ALA A 95 -3.30 -0.57 -10.42
CA ALA A 95 -3.81 -1.04 -11.71
C ALA A 95 -3.58 -2.53 -12.02
N CYS A 96 -3.81 -3.41 -11.05
CA CYS A 96 -3.59 -4.84 -11.23
C CYS A 96 -4.70 -5.47 -12.06
N ARG A 97 -4.33 -6.45 -12.90
CA ARG A 97 -5.29 -7.29 -13.60
C ARG A 97 -5.85 -8.32 -12.63
N VAL A 98 -7.17 -8.44 -12.59
CA VAL A 98 -7.84 -9.33 -11.64
C VAL A 98 -8.58 -10.43 -12.40
N PRO A 99 -8.37 -11.71 -12.06
CA PRO A 99 -9.08 -12.81 -12.69
C PRO A 99 -10.58 -12.75 -12.36
N HIS A 100 -11.41 -13.07 -13.36
CA HIS A 100 -12.85 -13.22 -13.19
C HIS A 100 -13.18 -14.40 -12.27
N SER A 101 -14.22 -14.26 -11.44
CA SER A 101 -14.69 -15.30 -10.50
C SER A 101 -13.60 -15.92 -9.62
N LYS A 102 -12.59 -15.14 -9.22
CA LYS A 102 -11.50 -15.61 -8.37
C LYS A 102 -11.18 -14.60 -7.28
N ALA A 103 -10.70 -15.10 -6.15
CA ALA A 103 -10.15 -14.28 -5.09
C ALA A 103 -8.68 -13.95 -5.36
N ILE A 104 -8.30 -12.72 -5.06
CA ILE A 104 -6.90 -12.26 -5.05
C ILE A 104 -6.51 -11.80 -3.65
N VAL A 105 -5.22 -11.88 -3.34
CA VAL A 105 -4.66 -11.41 -2.08
C VAL A 105 -3.76 -10.21 -2.35
N ILE A 106 -4.11 -9.06 -1.79
CA ILE A 106 -3.31 -7.84 -1.83
C ILE A 106 -2.58 -7.68 -0.50
N ARG A 107 -1.26 -7.80 -0.52
CA ARG A 107 -0.41 -7.61 0.67
C ARG A 107 -0.15 -6.13 0.86
N THR A 108 -0.35 -5.65 2.08
CA THR A 108 -0.23 -4.22 2.42
C THR A 108 0.99 -3.92 3.29
N GLY A 109 1.78 -4.95 3.64
CA GLY A 109 3.04 -4.77 4.37
C GLY A 109 2.86 -4.33 5.83
N TYR A 110 1.73 -4.66 6.46
CA TYR A 110 1.41 -4.23 7.83
C TYR A 110 1.33 -2.71 8.00
N MET A 111 0.97 -1.98 6.93
CA MET A 111 0.78 -0.54 7.01
C MET A 111 -0.40 -0.16 7.92
N PRO A 112 -0.26 0.85 8.79
CA PRO A 112 -1.37 1.38 9.58
C PRO A 112 -2.51 1.85 8.67
N ALA A 113 -3.72 1.35 8.89
CA ALA A 113 -4.90 1.72 8.11
C ALA A 113 -6.17 1.73 8.95
N ARG A 114 -7.10 2.59 8.56
CA ARG A 114 -8.49 2.67 9.06
C ARG A 114 -9.47 2.63 7.89
N TYR A 115 -9.04 3.04 6.71
CA TYR A 115 -9.84 3.09 5.50
C TYR A 115 -9.16 2.29 4.39
N VAL A 116 -9.98 1.62 3.58
CA VAL A 116 -9.58 0.90 2.38
C VAL A 116 -10.44 1.41 1.23
N ARG A 117 -9.83 1.73 0.09
CA ARG A 117 -10.53 2.09 -1.14
C ARG A 117 -10.11 1.16 -2.24
N ILE A 118 -11.09 0.62 -2.96
CA ILE A 118 -10.88 -0.20 -4.14
C ILE A 118 -11.39 0.62 -5.33
N ASP A 119 -10.47 0.94 -6.23
CA ASP A 119 -10.73 1.73 -7.44
C ASP A 119 -10.79 0.77 -8.64
N CYS A 120 -12.00 0.44 -9.09
CA CYS A 120 -12.26 -0.42 -10.24
C CYS A 120 -12.14 0.39 -11.53
N GLN A 121 -11.05 0.18 -12.27
CA GLN A 121 -10.77 0.92 -13.49
C GLN A 121 -11.58 0.39 -14.68
N ARG A 122 -11.74 -0.94 -14.79
CA ARG A 122 -12.48 -1.59 -15.89
C ARG A 122 -13.17 -2.87 -15.44
N GLY A 123 -14.39 -3.12 -15.91
CA GLY A 123 -15.17 -4.35 -15.75
C GLY A 123 -16.38 -4.36 -16.69
N PHE A 124 -17.09 -5.49 -16.80
CA PHE A 124 -18.32 -5.54 -17.60
C PHE A 124 -19.36 -6.51 -17.01
N PRO A 125 -20.24 -6.03 -16.11
CA PRO A 125 -20.15 -4.77 -15.35
C PRO A 125 -19.02 -4.82 -14.29
N ILE A 126 -18.73 -3.71 -13.61
CA ILE A 126 -17.90 -3.76 -12.40
C ILE A 126 -18.70 -4.45 -11.29
N ALA A 127 -18.15 -5.53 -10.74
CA ALA A 127 -18.69 -6.22 -9.59
C ALA A 127 -17.61 -6.90 -8.73
N ILE A 128 -17.80 -6.86 -7.41
CA ILE A 128 -16.97 -7.48 -6.38
C ILE A 128 -17.89 -8.28 -5.46
N ASN A 129 -17.58 -9.55 -5.23
CA ASN A 129 -18.36 -10.40 -4.35
C ASN A 129 -18.16 -10.02 -2.89
N TYR A 130 -16.91 -10.09 -2.42
CA TYR A 130 -16.57 -9.78 -1.04
C TYR A 130 -15.16 -9.26 -0.87
N VAL A 131 -14.94 -8.59 0.27
CA VAL A 131 -13.62 -8.16 0.75
C VAL A 131 -13.43 -8.70 2.17
N GLN A 132 -12.23 -9.18 2.48
CA GLN A 132 -11.84 -9.53 3.85
C GLN A 132 -10.54 -8.83 4.18
N ALA A 133 -10.50 -8.13 5.31
CA ALA A 133 -9.31 -7.47 5.82
C ALA A 133 -8.69 -8.29 6.93
N MET A 134 -7.41 -8.63 6.79
CA MET A 134 -6.67 -9.36 7.83
C MET A 134 -5.56 -8.45 8.37
N GLY A 135 -5.53 -8.25 9.68
CA GLY A 135 -4.59 -7.33 10.32
C GLY A 135 -4.46 -7.53 11.82
N VAL A 136 -3.66 -6.67 12.45
CA VAL A 136 -3.50 -6.61 13.91
C VAL A 136 -4.05 -5.26 14.38
N PRO A 137 -5.10 -5.21 15.22
CA PRO A 137 -5.58 -3.94 15.76
C PRO A 137 -4.46 -3.14 16.42
N ILE A 138 -4.40 -1.83 16.19
CA ILE A 138 -3.34 -0.97 16.74
C ILE A 138 -3.36 -0.98 18.28
N ALA A 139 -4.54 -1.09 18.89
CA ALA A 139 -4.67 -1.25 20.35
C ALA A 139 -3.95 -2.51 20.86
N THR A 140 -4.17 -3.65 20.20
CA THR A 140 -3.47 -4.91 20.50
C THR A 140 -1.97 -4.80 20.25
N ALA A 141 -1.57 -4.19 19.13
CA ALA A 141 -0.15 -3.95 18.83
C ALA A 141 0.50 -3.04 19.88
N ASN A 142 -0.19 -2.01 20.38
CA ASN A 142 0.34 -1.12 21.41
C ASN A 142 0.56 -1.82 22.75
N PHE A 143 -0.29 -2.79 23.08
CA PHE A 143 -0.18 -3.56 24.31
C PHE A 143 0.90 -4.65 24.21
N GLU A 144 0.95 -5.37 23.08
CA GLU A 144 1.80 -6.55 22.94
C GLU A 144 3.20 -6.24 22.38
N PHE A 145 3.36 -5.16 21.61
CA PHE A 145 4.63 -4.88 20.95
C PHE A 145 5.51 -4.02 21.85
N GLY A 146 6.77 -4.44 22.02
CA GLY A 146 7.78 -3.61 22.65
C GLY A 146 7.98 -2.28 21.90
N ALA A 147 8.54 -1.29 22.59
CA ALA A 147 8.69 0.08 22.07
C ALA A 147 9.30 0.15 20.66
N ARG A 148 10.36 -0.63 20.40
CA ARG A 148 11.04 -0.66 19.10
C ARG A 148 10.12 -1.09 17.96
N LEU A 149 9.30 -2.12 18.17
CA LEU A 149 8.43 -2.65 17.13
C LEU A 149 7.26 -1.69 16.87
N ARG A 150 6.71 -1.06 17.91
CA ARG A 150 5.71 0.01 17.77
C ARG A 150 6.26 1.20 16.99
N GLN A 151 7.47 1.63 17.31
CA GLN A 151 8.14 2.72 16.60
C GLN A 151 8.30 2.40 15.11
N MET A 152 8.68 1.17 14.77
CA MET A 152 8.90 0.75 13.39
C MET A 152 7.61 0.52 12.58
N LEU A 153 6.58 -0.10 13.17
CA LEU A 153 5.38 -0.49 12.45
C LEU A 153 4.25 0.54 12.51
N ILE A 154 4.23 1.39 13.55
CA ILE A 154 3.16 2.37 13.76
C ILE A 154 3.71 3.78 13.59
N GLU A 155 4.61 4.22 14.48
CA GLU A 155 4.97 5.64 14.58
C GLU A 155 5.68 6.16 13.32
N ARG A 156 6.72 5.46 12.84
CA ARG A 156 7.47 5.88 11.65
C ARG A 156 6.63 5.88 10.38
N PRO A 157 5.84 4.83 10.06
CA PRO A 157 4.96 4.87 8.91
C PRO A 157 3.92 5.99 9.00
N VAL A 158 3.36 6.24 10.20
CA VAL A 158 2.39 7.32 10.38
C VAL A 158 3.00 8.68 10.09
N LEU A 159 4.19 8.97 10.63
CA LEU A 159 4.90 10.22 10.36
C LEU A 159 5.33 10.34 8.89
N SER A 160 5.78 9.24 8.28
CA SER A 160 6.35 9.29 6.92
C SER A 160 5.27 9.45 5.85
N PHE A 161 4.12 8.78 6.01
CA PHE A 161 3.11 8.70 4.97
C PHE A 161 1.83 9.49 5.26
N TYR A 162 1.43 9.61 6.52
CA TYR A 162 0.16 10.27 6.88
C TYR A 162 0.35 11.66 7.49
N ASN A 163 1.54 11.99 7.99
CA ASN A 163 1.85 13.31 8.49
C ASN A 163 3.27 13.73 8.10
N PRO A 164 3.57 13.81 6.78
CA PRO A 164 4.88 14.24 6.35
C PRO A 164 5.12 15.64 6.90
N VAL A 165 6.15 15.78 7.72
CA VAL A 165 6.67 17.10 8.10
C VAL A 165 7.07 17.75 6.77
N VAL A 166 6.34 18.79 6.37
CA VAL A 166 6.74 19.62 5.23
C VAL A 166 8.10 20.20 5.62
N PRO A 167 9.19 19.92 4.89
CA PRO A 167 10.48 20.53 5.19
C PRO A 167 10.27 22.04 5.18
N GLN A 168 10.65 22.71 6.27
CA GLN A 168 10.71 24.17 6.28
C GLN A 168 11.70 24.58 5.17
N ALA A 169 11.52 25.74 4.54
CA ALA A 169 12.36 26.17 3.42
C ALA A 169 13.88 26.06 3.72
N SER A 170 14.28 26.26 4.98
CA SER A 170 15.65 26.08 5.47
C SER A 170 16.20 24.65 5.36
N ASP A 171 15.34 23.63 5.47
CA ASP A 171 15.73 22.22 5.41
C ASP A 171 15.88 21.75 3.96
N ALA A 172 15.11 22.33 3.04
CA ALA A 172 15.21 22.06 1.60
C ALA A 172 16.57 22.49 1.05
N ASP A 173 17.04 23.68 1.43
CA ASP A 173 18.38 24.19 1.06
C ASP A 173 19.51 23.33 1.64
N LEU A 174 19.29 22.77 2.84
CA LEU A 174 20.25 21.89 3.52
C LEU A 174 20.31 20.51 2.85
N ILE A 175 19.17 19.98 2.40
CA ILE A 175 19.08 18.73 1.62
C ILE A 175 19.72 18.88 0.24
N GLU A 176 19.43 19.98 -0.48
CA GLU A 176 20.10 20.32 -1.73
C GLU A 176 21.62 20.44 -1.55
N GLY A 177 22.07 21.12 -0.49
CA GLY A 177 23.49 21.23 -0.14
C GLY A 177 24.16 19.88 0.14
N LEU A 178 23.44 18.94 0.77
CA LEU A 178 23.94 17.59 1.05
C LEU A 178 23.99 16.71 -0.21
N ILE A 179 22.99 16.81 -1.09
CA ILE A 179 22.97 16.13 -2.39
C ILE A 179 24.13 16.63 -3.25
N ARG A 180 24.31 17.96 -3.35
CA ARG A 180 25.39 18.59 -4.10
C ARG A 180 26.78 18.19 -3.59
N LYS A 181 27.00 18.19 -2.26
CA LYS A 181 28.24 17.68 -1.65
C LYS A 181 28.50 16.20 -1.92
N LYS A 182 27.46 15.38 -2.07
CA LYS A 182 27.60 13.95 -2.39
C LYS A 182 28.01 13.73 -3.86
N TYR A 183 27.59 14.61 -4.77
CA TYR A 183 27.96 14.57 -6.18
C TYR A 183 29.30 15.27 -6.49
N GLU A 184 29.76 16.20 -5.65
CA GLU A 184 31.10 16.82 -5.76
C GLU A 184 32.24 15.93 -5.23
N ARG A 185 31.95 14.88 -4.44
CA ARG A 185 32.95 13.99 -3.82
C ARG A 185 33.40 12.79 -4.68
N LYS A 186 33.45 12.93 -6.00
CA LYS A 186 34.21 11.99 -6.85
C LYS A 186 35.10 12.73 -7.86
N PRO A 187 36.37 13.02 -7.53
CA PRO A 187 37.36 13.25 -8.58
C PRO A 187 37.58 11.94 -9.34
N ASN A 188 37.36 11.98 -10.66
CA ASN A 188 37.69 10.92 -11.60
C ASN A 188 39.18 10.57 -11.50
N HIS A 189 39.50 9.51 -10.76
CA HIS A 189 40.79 8.85 -10.83
C HIS A 189 40.60 7.56 -11.60
N HIS A 190 40.58 7.63 -12.94
CA HIS A 190 41.01 6.52 -13.80
C HIS A 190 41.39 7.02 -15.20
N ARG A 191 42.64 6.69 -15.56
CA ARG A 191 43.23 6.57 -16.90
C ARG A 191 43.57 7.83 -17.71
N ARG A 192 44.71 8.43 -17.36
CA ARG A 192 45.75 8.80 -18.35
C ARG A 192 46.69 7.60 -18.51
N VAL A 193 46.50 6.76 -19.52
CA VAL A 193 47.55 5.91 -20.11
C VAL A 193 47.21 5.74 -21.58
N GLY A 194 47.98 6.37 -22.47
CA GLY A 194 47.77 6.25 -23.91
C GLY A 194 48.27 7.44 -24.72
N ALA A 195 49.52 7.85 -24.53
CA ALA A 195 50.22 8.71 -25.47
C ALA A 195 51.72 8.56 -25.21
N GLU A 196 52.36 7.62 -25.89
CA GLU A 196 53.80 7.59 -26.23
C GLU A 196 54.16 6.19 -26.75
N HIS A 197 53.90 5.91 -28.03
CA HIS A 197 54.73 5.05 -28.88
C HIS A 197 54.17 4.99 -30.30
N THR A 198 54.50 5.99 -31.13
CA THR A 198 54.50 5.82 -32.58
C THR A 198 55.52 6.78 -33.20
N ALA A 199 56.80 6.47 -32.97
CA ALA A 199 57.91 7.04 -33.71
C ALA A 199 58.75 5.87 -34.22
N ARG A 200 58.42 5.40 -35.43
CA ARG A 200 59.29 4.70 -36.38
C ARG A 200 58.42 4.19 -37.51
N LEU A 201 58.56 4.79 -38.70
CA LEU A 201 58.61 4.14 -40.01
C LEU A 201 58.63 5.22 -41.09
N HIS A 202 59.83 5.76 -41.35
CA HIS A 202 60.24 6.22 -42.68
C HIS A 202 61.72 5.92 -42.80
N TYR A 203 62.06 4.83 -43.47
CA TYR A 203 63.16 4.73 -44.44
C TYR A 203 63.07 3.35 -45.11
N GLN A 204 63.17 3.40 -46.45
CA GLN A 204 63.11 2.34 -47.46
C GLN A 204 61.73 1.95 -47.97
#